data_AF-A0A6L2NF11-F1
#
_entry.id   AF-A0A6L2NF11-F1
#
_cell.length_a   1.000
_cell.length_b   1.000
_cell.length_c   1.000
_cell.angle_alpha   90.00
_cell.angle_beta   90.00
_cell.angle_gamma   90.00
#
_symmetry.space_group_name_H-M   'P 1'
#
loop_
_entity.id
_entity.type
_entity.pdbx_description
1 polymer ?
#
loop_
_entity_poly.entity_id
_entity_poly.type
_entity_poly.pdbx_seq_one_letter_code
_entity_poly.pdbx_strand_id
1 'polypeptide(L)'
;MGEAHAIGGGIMHSVVSSRINQTHSLRTKRYAQEEGIDFEESFTPVACLEAVRIFVAYAVHKSFPIYQMDVKTAFLNGPLKEEVYVAQLDGFIDPDYPEKVYRHKKALYGLMQAPRAWFDELSKFLTSKGFTKEVKRIFRYLRGTINMGLWYSKGSSFDLTSFSNADHAGCIDSRKSTYGGIQFLGDKLVSWMSKKQDYTAMSSVEAECLVLSASCAQVMWMRTQLQDYGFNYNKIPLYCDSQSAIAISCNPVQYSRTKYIHTQYHFIKEQVKNGRIELYFVRIEYQLADMFTKALPEDRFKHMVRRIGMRCLTPAELEVLAKEYA
;
A
#
# COMPACT_ATOMS: atom_id res chain seq x y z
N MET A 1 -2.14 -40.57 21.37
CA MET A 1 -1.52 -39.89 22.53
C MET A 1 -0.05 -39.76 22.23
N GLY A 2 0.40 -38.55 21.88
CA GLY A 2 1.79 -38.22 21.63
C GLY A 2 1.95 -36.77 22.03
N GLU A 3 2.57 -36.56 23.19
CA GLU A 3 2.73 -35.29 23.88
C GLU A 3 3.66 -34.36 23.09
N ALA A 4 3.22 -33.13 22.86
CA ALA A 4 4.07 -32.06 22.37
C ALA A 4 4.57 -31.25 23.59
N HIS A 5 5.87 -31.37 23.87
CA HIS A 5 6.55 -30.54 24.86
C HIS A 5 6.57 -29.08 24.40
N ALA A 6 5.88 -28.21 25.16
CA ALA A 6 6.02 -26.77 25.09
C ALA A 6 7.35 -26.36 25.75
N ILE A 7 8.25 -25.77 24.97
CA ILE A 7 9.46 -25.14 25.49
C ILE A 7 9.25 -23.63 25.46
N GLY A 8 9.18 -23.04 26.66
CA GLY A 8 9.68 -21.71 26.99
C GLY A 8 8.92 -20.51 26.41
N GLY A 9 7.95 -20.01 27.19
CA GLY A 9 7.36 -18.68 26.98
C GLY A 9 8.39 -17.57 27.21
N GLY A 10 8.69 -16.82 26.15
CA GLY A 10 9.28 -15.50 26.20
C GLY A 10 8.24 -14.50 25.70
N ILE A 11 7.80 -13.60 26.56
CA ILE A 11 6.86 -12.53 26.24
C ILE A 11 7.58 -11.56 25.29
N MET A 12 7.21 -11.56 24.01
CA MET A 12 7.76 -10.67 22.99
C MET A 12 6.69 -9.64 22.63
N HIS A 13 6.78 -8.45 23.22
CA HIS A 13 5.94 -7.31 22.85
C HIS A 13 6.23 -6.91 21.39
N SER A 14 5.15 -6.73 20.62
CA SER A 14 5.14 -6.76 19.18
C SER A 14 5.91 -5.60 18.52
N VAL A 15 6.85 -5.95 17.65
CA VAL A 15 7.44 -5.08 16.64
C VAL A 15 6.94 -5.54 15.28
N VAL A 16 6.09 -4.75 14.63
CA VAL A 16 5.62 -5.05 13.28
C VAL A 16 6.55 -4.38 12.26
N SER A 17 7.53 -5.12 11.75
CA SER A 17 8.23 -4.77 10.50
C SER A 17 7.50 -5.44 9.33
N SER A 18 6.52 -4.75 8.75
CA SER A 18 5.80 -5.23 7.57
C SER A 18 6.67 -5.19 6.31
N ARG A 19 7.28 -6.31 5.93
CA ARG A 19 7.78 -6.53 4.55
C ARG A 19 6.75 -7.37 3.80
N ILE A 20 5.91 -6.69 3.03
CA ILE A 20 5.07 -7.34 2.03
C ILE A 20 5.56 -6.84 0.68
N ASN A 21 6.33 -7.70 -0.01
CA ASN A 21 6.77 -7.46 -1.37
C ASN A 21 5.56 -7.55 -2.30
N GLN A 22 5.24 -6.47 -2.99
CA GLN A 22 4.22 -6.45 -4.03
C GLN A 22 4.66 -7.36 -5.19
N THR A 23 3.89 -8.41 -5.46
CA THR A 23 4.06 -9.30 -6.62
C THR A 23 3.32 -8.77 -7.83
N HIS A 24 4.03 -8.68 -8.97
CA HIS A 24 3.43 -8.58 -10.29
C HIS A 24 2.70 -9.89 -10.61
N SER A 25 1.39 -9.82 -10.86
CA SER A 25 0.62 -10.98 -11.32
C SER A 25 0.97 -11.32 -12.77
N LEU A 26 1.32 -12.57 -13.06
CA LEU A 26 1.17 -13.14 -14.40
C LEU A 26 -0.32 -13.45 -14.61
N ARG A 27 -0.98 -12.66 -15.47
CA ARG A 27 -2.34 -12.96 -15.95
C ARG A 27 -2.28 -14.12 -16.93
N THR A 28 -2.93 -15.23 -16.61
CA THR A 28 -3.31 -16.25 -17.60
C THR A 28 -4.55 -15.77 -18.38
N LYS A 29 -4.52 -15.88 -19.71
CA LYS A 29 -5.70 -15.64 -20.56
C LYS A 29 -6.74 -16.74 -20.27
N ARG A 30 -7.94 -16.31 -19.85
CA ARG A 30 -9.14 -17.13 -19.65
C ARG A 30 -9.56 -17.79 -20.96
N TYR A 31 -9.80 -19.10 -20.94
CA TYR A 31 -10.84 -19.71 -21.76
C TYR A 31 -11.68 -20.65 -20.88
N ALA A 32 -12.99 -20.36 -20.87
CA ALA A 32 -14.15 -21.11 -20.37
C ALA A 32 -14.09 -21.65 -18.93
N GLN A 33 -14.49 -20.82 -17.96
CA GLN A 33 -15.11 -21.28 -16.71
C GLN A 33 -16.37 -20.43 -16.50
N GLU A 34 -17.47 -21.05 -16.10
CA GLU A 34 -18.77 -20.38 -15.95
C GLU A 34 -19.08 -20.12 -14.45
N GLU A 35 -19.32 -18.84 -14.13
CA GLU A 35 -19.67 -18.36 -12.79
C GLU A 35 -21.06 -18.90 -12.39
N GLY A 36 -21.14 -19.57 -11.23
CA GLY A 36 -22.35 -20.30 -10.79
C GLY A 36 -22.40 -21.77 -11.23
N ILE A 37 -21.41 -22.27 -12.00
CA ILE A 37 -21.26 -23.69 -12.36
C ILE A 37 -19.92 -24.24 -11.87
N ASP A 38 -18.80 -23.56 -12.18
CA ASP A 38 -17.45 -24.03 -11.85
C ASP A 38 -16.86 -23.41 -10.57
N PHE A 39 -17.37 -22.24 -10.16
CA PHE A 39 -17.02 -21.55 -8.92
C PHE A 39 -18.10 -20.51 -8.57
N GLU A 40 -18.36 -20.28 -7.28
CA GLU A 40 -19.28 -19.23 -6.82
C GLU A 40 -18.55 -17.90 -6.53
N GLU A 41 -17.32 -17.93 -6.02
CA GLU A 41 -16.49 -16.73 -5.85
C GLU A 41 -15.02 -17.05 -6.18
N SER A 42 -14.43 -16.28 -7.11
CA SER A 42 -13.03 -16.43 -7.53
C SER A 42 -12.02 -15.61 -6.73
N PHE A 43 -12.43 -15.04 -5.58
CA PHE A 43 -11.54 -14.20 -4.78
C PHE A 43 -10.75 -15.05 -3.79
N THR A 44 -9.42 -15.07 -3.93
CA THR A 44 -8.58 -15.35 -2.77
C THR A 44 -8.71 -14.14 -1.83
N PRO A 45 -9.12 -14.32 -0.56
CA PRO A 45 -9.28 -13.22 0.38
C PRO A 45 -7.90 -12.79 0.88
N VAL A 46 -7.08 -12.21 0.00
CA VAL A 46 -5.86 -11.52 0.42
C VAL A 46 -6.31 -10.16 0.95
N ALA A 47 -6.26 -10.00 2.27
CA ALA A 47 -6.52 -8.71 2.89
C ALA A 47 -5.59 -7.66 2.27
N CYS A 48 -6.19 -6.61 1.71
CA CYS A 48 -5.42 -5.49 1.15
C CYS A 48 -4.61 -4.83 2.28
N LEU A 49 -3.43 -4.30 1.99
CA LEU A 49 -2.53 -3.74 3.00
C LEU A 49 -3.19 -2.60 3.80
N GLU A 50 -4.06 -1.83 3.15
CA GLU A 50 -4.89 -0.79 3.74
C GLU A 50 -5.81 -1.36 4.81
N ALA A 51 -6.48 -2.50 4.56
CA ALA A 51 -7.34 -3.16 5.53
C ALA A 51 -6.52 -3.69 6.72
N VAL A 52 -5.34 -4.27 6.47
CA VAL A 52 -4.41 -4.70 7.53
C VAL A 52 -3.99 -3.51 8.40
N ARG A 53 -3.67 -2.36 7.79
CA ARG A 53 -3.29 -1.15 8.54
C ARG A 53 -4.46 -0.55 9.31
N ILE A 54 -5.67 -0.54 8.76
CA ILE A 54 -6.89 -0.13 9.48
C ILE A 54 -7.10 -1.03 10.70
N PHE A 55 -6.94 -2.35 10.53
CA PHE A 55 -7.03 -3.30 11.64
C PHE A 55 -5.98 -3.04 12.72
N VAL A 56 -4.70 -2.86 12.36
CA VAL A 56 -3.63 -2.54 13.32
C VAL A 56 -3.91 -1.21 14.02
N ALA A 57 -4.36 -0.19 13.29
CA ALA A 57 -4.74 1.10 13.85
C ALA A 57 -5.89 0.96 14.86
N TYR A 58 -6.91 0.17 14.53
CA TYR A 58 -8.04 -0.12 15.40
C TYR A 58 -7.63 -0.89 16.66
N ALA A 59 -6.81 -1.92 16.51
CA ALA A 59 -6.29 -2.71 17.63
C ALA A 59 -5.50 -1.81 18.60
N VAL A 60 -4.63 -0.93 18.11
CA VAL A 60 -3.94 0.05 18.94
C VAL A 60 -4.93 0.99 19.64
N HIS A 61 -5.96 1.47 18.94
CA HIS A 61 -6.99 2.33 19.51
C HIS A 61 -7.79 1.63 20.64
N LYS A 62 -8.09 0.35 20.49
CA LYS A 62 -8.77 -0.48 21.51
C LYS A 62 -7.85 -1.10 22.55
N SER A 63 -6.54 -0.87 22.45
CA SER A 63 -5.52 -1.53 23.27
C SER A 63 -5.56 -3.06 23.18
N PHE A 64 -5.87 -3.60 22.00
CA PHE A 64 -5.87 -5.04 21.76
C PHE A 64 -4.44 -5.54 21.49
N PRO A 65 -4.05 -6.67 22.10
CA PRO A 65 -2.82 -7.34 21.71
C PRO A 65 -2.98 -7.92 20.30
N ILE A 66 -1.97 -7.71 19.45
CA ILE A 66 -1.90 -8.31 18.12
C ILE A 66 -0.87 -9.43 18.17
N TYR A 67 -1.32 -10.65 17.86
CA TYR A 67 -0.45 -11.79 17.64
C TYR A 67 -0.33 -12.03 16.14
N GLN A 68 0.89 -11.98 15.63
CA GLN A 68 1.18 -12.30 14.23
C GLN A 68 1.72 -13.72 14.14
N MET A 69 1.15 -14.52 13.24
CA MET A 69 1.66 -15.84 12.88
C MET A 69 1.97 -15.83 11.39
N ASP A 70 3.22 -16.13 11.04
CA ASP A 70 3.63 -16.35 9.65
C ASP A 70 3.67 -17.85 9.37
N VAL A 71 2.87 -18.29 8.40
CA VAL A 71 2.84 -19.69 7.97
C VAL A 71 3.72 -19.80 6.74
N LYS A 72 4.95 -20.30 6.94
CA LYS A 72 6.00 -20.45 5.91
C LYS A 72 5.56 -21.20 4.64
N THR A 73 4.43 -21.89 4.67
CA THR A 73 3.91 -22.76 3.60
C THR A 73 2.50 -22.42 3.12
N ALA A 74 1.94 -21.25 3.46
CA ALA A 74 0.54 -20.88 3.13
C ALA A 74 0.21 -20.95 1.62
N PHE A 75 1.22 -20.90 0.74
CA PHE A 75 1.06 -20.96 -0.71
C PHE A 75 1.45 -22.32 -1.35
N LEU A 76 1.90 -23.31 -0.57
CA LEU A 76 2.61 -24.47 -1.13
C LEU A 76 1.78 -25.74 -1.37
N ASN A 77 0.44 -25.71 -1.22
CA ASN A 77 -0.38 -26.93 -1.30
C ASN A 77 -1.59 -26.90 -2.27
N GLY A 78 -1.76 -25.92 -3.17
CA GLY A 78 -2.82 -25.97 -4.19
C GLY A 78 -2.46 -26.86 -5.41
N PRO A 79 -3.24 -27.91 -5.80
CA PRO A 79 -2.87 -28.95 -6.80
C PRO A 79 -2.46 -28.40 -8.19
N LEU A 80 -1.35 -28.86 -8.81
CA LEU A 80 -1.05 -28.49 -10.22
C LEU A 80 -1.81 -29.34 -11.21
N LYS A 81 -2.14 -28.66 -12.31
CA LYS A 81 -2.68 -29.21 -13.54
C LYS A 81 -1.63 -29.52 -14.62
N GLU A 82 -0.34 -29.23 -14.41
CA GLU A 82 0.75 -29.52 -15.37
C GLU A 82 1.95 -30.25 -14.73
N GLU A 83 2.69 -30.97 -15.56
CA GLU A 83 3.75 -31.91 -15.19
C GLU A 83 5.15 -31.29 -15.36
N VAL A 84 5.71 -30.75 -14.28
CA VAL A 84 7.11 -30.30 -14.21
C VAL A 84 7.99 -31.52 -13.89
N TYR A 85 9.26 -31.61 -14.30
CA TYR A 85 10.16 -32.70 -13.85
C TYR A 85 11.49 -32.16 -13.29
N VAL A 86 12.08 -32.82 -12.29
CA VAL A 86 13.29 -32.41 -11.56
C VAL A 86 14.29 -33.57 -11.55
N ALA A 87 15.58 -33.29 -11.76
CA ALA A 87 16.63 -34.30 -11.72
C ALA A 87 16.71 -34.99 -10.34
N GLN A 88 17.15 -36.25 -10.32
CA GLN A 88 17.42 -36.97 -9.09
C GLN A 88 18.57 -36.28 -8.33
N LEU A 89 18.44 -36.17 -7.01
CA LEU A 89 19.45 -35.55 -6.16
C LEU A 89 20.64 -36.50 -5.99
N ASP A 90 21.85 -35.93 -5.99
CA ASP A 90 23.08 -36.70 -5.80
C ASP A 90 23.04 -37.49 -4.48
N GLY A 91 23.18 -38.82 -4.57
CA GLY A 91 23.11 -39.76 -3.43
C GLY A 91 21.77 -40.50 -3.26
N PHE A 92 20.74 -40.14 -4.03
CA PHE A 92 19.44 -40.85 -4.07
C PHE A 92 19.08 -41.34 -5.48
N ILE A 93 20.10 -41.55 -6.30
CA ILE A 93 19.94 -42.02 -7.68
C ILE A 93 19.45 -43.47 -7.63
N ASP A 94 18.32 -43.73 -8.28
CA ASP A 94 17.79 -45.07 -8.47
C ASP A 94 18.82 -45.92 -9.23
N PRO A 95 19.34 -47.01 -8.63
CA PRO A 95 20.39 -47.83 -9.26
C PRO A 95 19.96 -48.47 -10.57
N ASP A 96 18.65 -48.76 -10.71
CA ASP A 96 18.09 -49.44 -11.88
C ASP A 96 17.65 -48.44 -12.96
N TYR A 97 17.39 -47.17 -12.60
CA TYR A 97 16.95 -46.11 -13.52
C TYR A 97 17.61 -44.74 -13.24
N PRO A 98 18.93 -44.61 -13.42
CA PRO A 98 19.68 -43.42 -13.03
C PRO A 98 19.34 -42.16 -13.85
N GLU A 99 18.83 -42.32 -15.06
CA GLU A 99 18.54 -41.21 -15.98
C GLU A 99 17.11 -40.65 -15.87
N LYS A 100 16.29 -41.18 -14.97
CA LYS A 100 14.91 -40.70 -14.79
C LYS A 100 14.87 -39.39 -14.00
N VAL A 101 13.80 -38.61 -14.21
CA VAL A 101 13.54 -37.34 -13.53
C VAL A 101 12.19 -37.39 -12.80
N TYR A 102 12.07 -36.72 -11.66
CA TYR A 102 10.87 -36.69 -10.82
C TYR A 102 9.86 -35.67 -11.28
N ARG A 103 8.60 -36.07 -11.48
CA ARG A 103 7.54 -35.16 -11.92
C ARG A 103 6.95 -34.30 -10.79
N HIS A 104 7.31 -33.03 -10.73
CA HIS A 104 6.64 -32.00 -9.94
C HIS A 104 5.21 -31.69 -10.41
N LYS A 105 4.29 -31.82 -9.46
CA LYS A 105 2.89 -31.40 -9.54
C LYS A 105 2.66 -30.12 -8.72
N LYS A 106 3.69 -29.29 -8.47
CA LYS A 106 3.60 -27.94 -7.85
C LYS A 106 4.78 -26.97 -8.12
N ALA A 107 4.53 -25.65 -8.21
CA ALA A 107 5.58 -24.61 -8.34
C ALA A 107 6.17 -24.25 -6.96
N LEU A 108 7.48 -23.98 -6.88
CA LEU A 108 8.20 -23.75 -5.62
C LEU A 108 8.54 -22.26 -5.40
N TYR A 109 7.97 -21.65 -4.36
CA TYR A 109 8.39 -20.38 -3.77
C TYR A 109 9.08 -20.69 -2.42
N GLY A 110 10.23 -20.08 -2.11
CA GLY A 110 10.95 -20.29 -0.83
C GLY A 110 12.44 -20.62 -0.90
N LEU A 111 13.06 -20.65 -2.07
CA LEU A 111 14.52 -20.74 -2.18
C LEU A 111 15.17 -19.49 -1.56
N MET A 112 16.06 -19.66 -0.58
CA MET A 112 16.78 -18.53 0.06
C MET A 112 17.54 -17.64 -0.94
N GLN A 113 17.94 -18.22 -2.07
CA GLN A 113 18.58 -17.50 -3.17
C GLN A 113 17.62 -16.74 -4.10
N ALA A 114 16.30 -16.97 -4.05
CA ALA A 114 15.35 -16.36 -4.98
C ALA A 114 15.28 -14.82 -4.89
N PRO A 115 15.28 -14.18 -3.69
CA PRO A 115 15.32 -12.73 -3.61
C PRO A 115 16.63 -12.14 -4.17
N ARG A 116 17.75 -12.84 -3.98
CA ARG A 116 19.06 -12.42 -4.48
C ARG A 116 19.18 -12.60 -5.99
N ALA A 117 18.70 -13.72 -6.52
CA ALA A 117 18.64 -13.97 -7.96
C ALA A 117 17.76 -12.94 -8.67
N TRP A 118 16.60 -12.60 -8.09
CA TRP A 118 15.75 -11.54 -8.61
C TRP A 118 16.42 -10.16 -8.55
N PHE A 119 17.10 -9.85 -7.45
CA PHE A 119 17.89 -8.62 -7.30
C PHE A 119 18.98 -8.52 -8.38
N ASP A 120 19.72 -9.60 -8.61
CA ASP A 120 20.81 -9.64 -9.58
C ASP A 120 20.27 -9.47 -11.01
N GLU A 121 19.16 -10.14 -11.33
CA GLU A 121 18.51 -10.04 -12.64
C GLU A 121 17.94 -8.64 -12.91
N LEU A 122 17.22 -8.07 -11.94
CA LEU A 122 16.70 -6.71 -12.03
C LEU A 122 17.82 -5.67 -12.16
N SER A 123 18.89 -5.83 -11.37
CA SER A 123 20.05 -4.94 -11.42
C SER A 123 20.74 -4.98 -12.78
N LYS A 124 20.95 -6.18 -13.34
CA LYS A 124 21.53 -6.37 -14.68
C LYS A 124 20.64 -5.75 -15.75
N PHE A 125 19.34 -6.00 -15.72
CA PHE A 125 18.38 -5.44 -16.68
C PHE A 125 18.36 -3.91 -16.66
N LEU A 126 18.26 -3.30 -15.48
CA LEU A 126 18.25 -1.83 -15.37
C LEU A 126 19.61 -1.23 -15.77
N THR A 127 20.71 -1.90 -15.43
CA THR A 127 22.07 -1.49 -15.84
C THR A 127 22.25 -1.56 -17.36
N SER A 128 21.76 -2.61 -18.02
CA SER A 128 21.85 -2.77 -19.48
C SER A 128 21.02 -1.72 -20.23
N LYS A 129 19.98 -1.17 -19.59
CA LYS A 129 19.20 -0.02 -20.07
C LYS A 129 19.82 1.34 -19.72
N GLY A 130 20.98 1.37 -19.06
CA GLY A 130 21.71 2.59 -18.72
C GLY A 130 21.38 3.20 -17.36
N PHE A 131 20.47 2.62 -16.57
CA PHE A 131 19.97 3.18 -15.29
C PHE A 131 20.91 2.97 -14.09
N THR A 132 22.22 3.02 -14.30
CA THR A 132 23.21 2.65 -13.26
C THR A 132 23.17 3.55 -12.03
N LYS A 133 22.84 4.84 -12.18
CA LYS A 133 22.78 5.80 -11.06
C LYS A 133 21.49 5.63 -10.25
N GLU A 134 20.38 5.43 -10.93
CA GLU A 134 19.03 5.26 -10.39
C GLU A 134 18.96 3.98 -9.57
N VAL A 135 19.51 2.88 -10.12
CA VAL A 135 19.62 1.59 -9.44
C VAL A 135 20.43 1.70 -8.15
N LYS A 136 21.61 2.34 -8.20
CA LYS A 136 22.44 2.59 -7.00
C LYS A 136 21.69 3.42 -5.97
N ARG A 137 20.89 4.41 -6.41
CA ARG A 137 20.08 5.24 -5.52
C ARG A 137 18.99 4.42 -4.83
N ILE A 138 18.27 3.57 -5.56
CA ILE A 138 17.24 2.67 -5.01
C ILE A 138 17.85 1.75 -3.95
N PHE A 139 18.98 1.11 -4.24
CA PHE A 139 19.60 0.20 -3.27
C PHE A 139 20.19 0.89 -2.06
N ARG A 140 20.78 2.09 -2.23
CA ARG A 140 21.22 2.90 -1.09
C ARG A 140 20.04 3.29 -0.21
N TYR A 141 18.90 3.64 -0.82
CA TYR A 141 17.67 3.92 -0.09
C TYR A 141 17.21 2.69 0.69
N LEU A 142 17.01 1.54 0.03
CA LEU A 142 16.53 0.30 0.69
C LEU A 142 17.46 -0.15 1.84
N ARG A 143 18.77 -0.06 1.64
CA ARG A 143 19.76 -0.39 2.69
C ARG A 143 19.69 0.60 3.85
N GLY A 144 19.55 1.89 3.56
CA GLY A 144 19.50 2.95 4.56
C GLY A 144 18.18 3.03 5.33
N THR A 145 17.09 2.48 4.78
CA THR A 145 15.74 2.52 5.39
C THR A 145 15.28 1.18 5.95
N ILE A 146 16.20 0.22 6.13
CA ILE A 146 15.87 -1.13 6.59
C ILE A 146 15.17 -1.17 7.96
N ASN A 147 15.49 -0.22 8.83
CA ASN A 147 14.92 -0.08 10.17
C ASN A 147 13.78 0.95 10.20
N MET A 148 13.40 1.54 9.06
CA MET A 148 12.31 2.50 9.04
C MET A 148 10.97 1.77 9.02
N GLY A 149 10.07 2.12 9.95
CA GLY A 149 8.73 1.55 10.03
C GLY A 149 7.69 2.58 10.42
N LEU A 150 6.42 2.26 10.18
CA LEU A 150 5.29 3.06 10.63
C LEU A 150 5.07 2.82 12.12
N TRP A 151 5.00 3.91 12.88
CA TRP A 151 4.73 3.90 14.31
C TRP A 151 3.29 4.34 14.57
N TYR A 152 2.51 3.46 15.19
CA TYR A 152 1.13 3.72 15.58
C TYR A 152 1.05 3.95 17.08
N SER A 153 0.91 5.22 17.49
CA SER A 153 0.87 5.57 18.91
C SER A 153 -0.46 5.20 19.55
N LYS A 154 -0.44 4.87 20.85
CA LYS A 154 -1.64 4.75 21.68
C LYS A 154 -2.11 6.14 22.11
N GLY A 155 -3.42 6.32 22.25
CA GLY A 155 -4.01 7.53 22.83
C GLY A 155 -4.28 8.67 21.85
N SER A 156 -4.00 8.50 20.55
CA SER A 156 -4.50 9.43 19.54
C SER A 156 -6.02 9.29 19.35
N SER A 157 -6.65 10.30 18.77
CA SER A 157 -7.99 10.15 18.23
C SER A 157 -8.03 9.09 17.12
N PHE A 158 -9.23 8.72 16.68
CA PHE A 158 -9.45 7.77 15.59
C PHE A 158 -10.15 8.45 14.42
N ASP A 159 -9.94 9.75 14.23
CA ASP A 159 -10.64 10.52 13.19
C ASP A 159 -10.08 10.22 11.81
N LEU A 160 -10.97 9.98 10.84
CA LEU A 160 -10.56 9.81 9.45
C LEU A 160 -10.23 11.19 8.84
N THR A 161 -9.02 11.35 8.33
CA THR A 161 -8.60 12.56 7.60
C THR A 161 -7.83 12.19 6.34
N SER A 162 -7.87 13.06 5.33
CA SER A 162 -7.21 12.81 4.05
C SER A 162 -6.54 14.07 3.52
N PHE A 163 -5.37 13.92 2.89
CA PHE A 163 -4.71 14.97 2.14
C PHE A 163 -4.53 14.52 0.70
N SER A 164 -4.69 15.44 -0.23
CA SER A 164 -4.55 15.20 -1.67
C SER A 164 -3.75 16.33 -2.30
N ASN A 165 -2.93 15.99 -3.30
CA ASN A 165 -2.20 16.97 -4.09
C ASN A 165 -1.94 16.46 -5.52
N ALA A 166 -1.75 17.36 -6.48
CA ALA A 166 -1.26 17.08 -7.82
C ALA A 166 0.01 17.89 -8.14
N ASP A 167 1.00 17.24 -8.73
CA ASP A 167 2.09 17.91 -9.45
C ASP A 167 1.72 18.05 -10.93
N HIS A 168 1.14 19.20 -11.27
CA HIS A 168 0.62 19.48 -12.60
C HIS A 168 1.71 19.45 -13.67
N ALA A 169 1.53 18.60 -14.68
CA ALA A 169 2.48 18.41 -15.77
C ALA A 169 3.93 18.11 -15.32
N GLY A 170 4.09 17.48 -14.14
CA GLY A 170 5.40 17.13 -13.57
C GLY A 170 6.19 16.08 -14.35
N CYS A 171 5.52 15.21 -15.13
CA CYS A 171 6.21 14.25 -15.99
C CYS A 171 6.81 14.97 -17.21
N ILE A 172 8.14 14.97 -17.35
CA ILE A 172 8.85 15.65 -18.45
C ILE A 172 8.43 15.07 -19.81
N ASP A 173 8.39 13.75 -19.94
CA ASP A 173 8.16 13.09 -21.23
C ASP A 173 6.72 13.22 -21.74
N SER A 174 5.75 13.02 -20.85
CA SER A 174 4.33 12.95 -21.23
C SER A 174 3.53 14.19 -20.86
N ARG A 175 4.12 15.11 -20.07
CA ARG A 175 3.45 16.26 -19.45
C ARG A 175 2.18 15.90 -18.66
N LYS A 176 2.00 14.62 -18.30
CA LYS A 176 0.95 14.16 -17.41
C LYS A 176 1.29 14.53 -15.97
N SER A 177 0.26 14.88 -15.19
CA SER A 177 0.43 15.20 -13.78
C SER A 177 0.66 13.93 -12.96
N THR A 178 1.39 14.05 -11.86
CA THR A 178 1.49 13.01 -10.83
C THR A 178 0.62 13.41 -9.65
N TYR A 179 -0.26 12.54 -9.20
CA TYR A 179 -1.08 12.79 -8.04
C TYR A 179 -0.73 11.92 -6.85
N GLY A 180 -0.97 12.49 -5.68
CA GLY A 180 -0.67 11.89 -4.40
C GLY A 180 -1.86 12.04 -3.47
N GLY A 181 -2.05 11.04 -2.62
CA GLY A 181 -3.08 11.04 -1.60
C GLY A 181 -2.57 10.31 -0.37
N ILE A 182 -2.98 10.75 0.80
CA ILE A 182 -2.59 10.16 2.07
C ILE A 182 -3.79 10.23 3.03
N GLN A 183 -4.10 9.12 3.69
CA GLN A 183 -5.24 9.00 4.60
C GLN A 183 -4.80 8.49 5.96
N PHE A 184 -5.34 9.10 7.00
CA PHE A 184 -5.03 8.83 8.40
C PHE A 184 -6.25 8.40 9.19
N LEU A 185 -6.01 7.59 10.23
CA LEU A 185 -6.92 7.40 11.36
C LEU A 185 -6.26 8.00 12.61
N GLY A 186 -6.69 9.20 12.99
CA GLY A 186 -5.97 10.03 13.95
C GLY A 186 -4.59 10.41 13.42
N ASP A 187 -3.55 9.99 14.12
CA ASP A 187 -2.15 10.18 13.72
C ASP A 187 -1.56 8.99 12.92
N LYS A 188 -2.36 7.95 12.67
CA LYS A 188 -1.89 6.71 12.03
C LYS A 188 -2.09 6.76 10.53
N LEU A 189 -0.99 6.76 9.78
CA LEU A 189 -1.02 6.64 8.32
C LEU A 189 -1.46 5.22 7.93
N VAL A 190 -2.63 5.09 7.29
CA VAL A 190 -3.21 3.80 6.91
C VAL A 190 -3.30 3.56 5.41
N SER A 191 -3.40 4.62 4.60
CA SER A 191 -3.50 4.52 3.15
C SER A 191 -2.75 5.66 2.48
N TRP A 192 -2.14 5.38 1.33
CA TRP A 192 -1.47 6.37 0.51
C TRP A 192 -1.48 5.97 -0.96
N MET A 193 -1.32 6.94 -1.84
CA MET A 193 -1.24 6.76 -3.27
C MET A 193 -0.23 7.73 -3.87
N SER A 194 0.50 7.27 -4.88
CA SER A 194 1.34 8.07 -5.78
C SER A 194 1.17 7.49 -7.17
N LYS A 195 0.47 8.21 -8.05
CA LYS A 195 0.05 7.70 -9.36
C LYS A 195 0.15 8.79 -10.41
N LYS A 196 0.57 8.43 -11.62
CA LYS A 196 0.48 9.33 -12.77
C LYS A 196 -0.97 9.38 -13.26
N GLN A 197 -1.47 10.56 -13.64
CA GLN A 197 -2.79 10.70 -14.23
C GLN A 197 -2.86 9.98 -15.59
N ASP A 198 -4.04 9.44 -15.92
CA ASP A 198 -4.23 8.70 -17.16
C ASP A 198 -4.21 9.60 -18.40
N TYR A 199 -4.59 10.87 -18.23
CA TYR A 199 -4.59 11.88 -19.28
C TYR A 199 -3.85 13.14 -18.84
N THR A 200 -3.53 13.98 -19.82
CA THR A 200 -2.85 15.26 -19.58
C THR A 200 -3.89 16.31 -19.23
N ALA A 201 -3.94 16.71 -17.95
CA ALA A 201 -4.79 17.82 -17.52
C ALA A 201 -4.37 19.11 -18.22
N MET A 202 -5.35 19.93 -18.61
CA MET A 202 -5.11 21.20 -19.31
C MET A 202 -4.85 22.37 -18.34
N SER A 203 -5.10 22.16 -17.05
CA SER A 203 -4.82 23.14 -15.99
C SER A 203 -4.46 22.47 -14.66
N SER A 204 -3.80 23.22 -13.78
CA SER A 204 -3.53 22.78 -12.40
C SER A 204 -4.82 22.52 -11.62
N VAL A 205 -5.83 23.38 -11.79
CA VAL A 205 -7.13 23.23 -11.13
C VAL A 205 -7.82 21.94 -11.54
N GLU A 206 -7.76 21.59 -12.82
CA GLU A 206 -8.28 20.32 -13.31
C GLU A 206 -7.53 19.14 -12.69
N ALA A 207 -6.20 19.19 -12.69
CA ALA A 207 -5.37 18.15 -12.10
C ALA A 207 -5.75 17.93 -10.62
N GLU A 208 -5.87 19.01 -9.84
CA GLU A 208 -6.25 18.99 -8.42
C GLU A 208 -7.65 18.42 -8.19
N CYS A 209 -8.63 18.79 -9.02
CA CYS A 209 -9.98 18.27 -8.90
C CYS A 209 -10.05 16.76 -9.16
N LEU A 210 -9.22 16.24 -10.06
CA LEU A 210 -9.11 14.80 -10.28
C LEU A 210 -8.57 14.08 -9.04
N VAL A 211 -7.54 14.64 -8.39
CA VAL A 211 -6.95 14.03 -7.18
C VAL A 211 -7.90 14.08 -6.01
N LEU A 212 -8.59 15.21 -5.83
CA LEU A 212 -9.66 15.35 -4.85
C LEU A 212 -10.69 14.23 -5.02
N SER A 213 -11.02 13.87 -6.25
CA SER A 213 -12.04 12.86 -6.54
C SER A 213 -11.54 11.45 -6.25
N ALA A 214 -10.29 11.15 -6.66
CA ALA A 214 -9.65 9.87 -6.33
C ALA A 214 -9.49 9.70 -4.80
N SER A 215 -9.11 10.77 -4.10
CA SER A 215 -8.96 10.77 -2.64
C SER A 215 -10.30 10.67 -1.94
N CYS A 216 -11.33 11.32 -2.47
CA CYS A 216 -12.72 11.21 -2.02
C CYS A 216 -13.21 9.76 -2.14
N ALA A 217 -12.98 9.10 -3.27
CA ALA A 217 -13.36 7.70 -3.45
C ALA A 217 -12.66 6.77 -2.45
N GLN A 218 -11.36 6.98 -2.20
CA GLN A 218 -10.61 6.24 -1.19
C GLN A 218 -11.16 6.46 0.22
N VAL A 219 -11.47 7.71 0.59
CA VAL A 219 -12.09 8.05 1.88
C VAL A 219 -13.46 7.42 2.01
N MET A 220 -14.27 7.40 0.95
CA MET A 220 -15.58 6.77 0.97
C MET A 220 -15.49 5.25 1.16
N TRP A 221 -14.52 4.59 0.50
CA TRP A 221 -14.25 3.17 0.74
C TRP A 221 -13.85 2.92 2.19
N MET A 222 -12.88 3.68 2.72
CA MET A 222 -12.45 3.56 4.12
C MET A 222 -13.60 3.82 5.10
N ARG A 223 -14.44 4.83 4.84
CA ARG A 223 -15.62 5.14 5.65
C ARG A 223 -16.53 3.93 5.75
N THR A 224 -16.83 3.26 4.63
CA THR A 224 -17.64 2.03 4.62
C THR A 224 -16.99 0.92 5.44
N GLN A 225 -15.68 0.67 5.26
CA GLN A 225 -14.97 -0.34 6.04
C GLN A 225 -15.00 -0.06 7.54
N LEU A 226 -14.93 1.22 7.94
CA LEU A 226 -14.93 1.62 9.35
C LEU A 226 -16.29 1.48 10.02
N GLN A 227 -17.38 1.38 9.24
CA GLN A 227 -18.72 1.09 9.78
C GLN A 227 -18.77 -0.29 10.43
N ASP A 228 -18.05 -1.27 9.88
CA ASP A 228 -17.95 -2.63 10.43
C ASP A 228 -17.25 -2.63 11.80
N TYR A 229 -16.38 -1.63 12.05
CA TYR A 229 -15.74 -1.40 13.35
C TYR A 229 -16.58 -0.53 14.30
N GLY A 230 -17.80 -0.15 13.89
CA GLY A 230 -18.72 0.68 14.66
C GLY A 230 -18.47 2.20 14.55
N PHE A 231 -17.63 2.67 13.61
CA PHE A 231 -17.38 4.09 13.42
C PHE A 231 -18.16 4.65 12.23
N ASN A 232 -19.02 5.63 12.51
CA ASN A 232 -19.79 6.34 11.49
C ASN A 232 -19.30 7.77 11.37
N TYR A 233 -18.41 8.02 10.41
CA TYR A 233 -17.90 9.36 10.14
C TYR A 233 -18.84 10.13 9.20
N ASN A 234 -19.07 11.40 9.52
CA ASN A 234 -19.65 12.40 8.63
C ASN A 234 -18.73 13.62 8.63
N LYS A 235 -18.84 14.48 7.62
CA LYS A 235 -17.98 15.67 7.45
C LYS A 235 -16.48 15.33 7.55
N ILE A 236 -16.06 14.28 6.85
CA ILE A 236 -14.67 13.83 6.87
C ILE A 236 -13.78 14.93 6.26
N PRO A 237 -12.76 15.43 6.99
CA PRO A 237 -11.86 16.45 6.46
C PRO A 237 -11.00 15.92 5.31
N LEU A 238 -11.04 16.60 4.18
CA LEU A 238 -10.20 16.35 3.02
C LEU A 238 -9.46 17.64 2.65
N TYR A 239 -8.15 17.62 2.84
CA TYR A 239 -7.24 18.75 2.68
C TYR A 239 -6.62 18.79 1.28
N CYS A 240 -6.67 19.94 0.62
CA CYS A 240 -5.89 20.22 -0.60
C CYS A 240 -5.34 21.66 -0.60
N ASP A 241 -4.36 21.94 -1.44
CA ASP A 241 -3.69 23.25 -1.52
C ASP A 241 -4.25 24.14 -2.65
N SER A 242 -5.39 23.76 -3.24
CA SER A 242 -6.03 24.50 -4.33
C SER A 242 -7.36 25.11 -3.91
N GLN A 243 -7.33 26.40 -3.57
CA GLN A 243 -8.55 27.16 -3.25
C GLN A 243 -9.54 27.15 -4.42
N SER A 244 -9.04 27.22 -5.65
CA SER A 244 -9.88 27.15 -6.85
C SER A 244 -10.60 25.81 -6.98
N ALA A 245 -9.91 24.69 -6.70
CA ALA A 245 -10.52 23.36 -6.74
C ALA A 245 -11.58 23.18 -5.63
N ILE A 246 -11.33 23.73 -4.43
CA ILE A 246 -12.30 23.77 -3.33
C ILE A 246 -13.51 24.61 -3.73
N ALA A 247 -13.31 25.82 -4.23
CA ALA A 247 -14.39 26.70 -4.64
C ALA A 247 -15.27 26.06 -5.72
N ILE A 248 -14.68 25.40 -6.72
CA ILE A 248 -15.43 24.69 -7.75
C ILE A 248 -16.24 23.54 -7.15
N SER A 249 -15.66 22.78 -6.23
CA SER A 249 -16.29 21.63 -5.57
C SER A 249 -17.39 22.01 -4.57
N CYS A 250 -17.31 23.18 -3.95
CA CYS A 250 -18.31 23.66 -2.98
C CYS A 250 -19.40 24.55 -3.61
N ASN A 251 -19.17 25.11 -4.80
CA ASN A 251 -20.12 26.05 -5.40
C ASN A 251 -21.35 25.33 -6.02
N PRO A 252 -22.59 25.68 -5.59
CA PRO A 252 -23.83 25.12 -6.13
C PRO A 252 -24.18 25.67 -7.52
N VAL A 253 -23.64 26.82 -7.93
CA VAL A 253 -23.97 27.47 -9.21
C VAL A 253 -23.06 26.94 -10.32
N GLN A 254 -23.66 26.33 -11.35
CA GLN A 254 -22.99 25.96 -12.59
C GLN A 254 -22.71 27.24 -13.40
N TYR A 255 -21.45 27.55 -13.66
CA TYR A 255 -21.12 28.49 -14.72
C TYR A 255 -21.41 27.81 -16.07
N SER A 256 -22.05 28.53 -16.98
CA SER A 256 -22.34 28.10 -18.36
C SER A 256 -21.10 27.65 -19.17
N ARG A 257 -19.88 27.98 -18.69
CA ARG A 257 -18.58 27.56 -19.25
C ARG A 257 -18.07 26.20 -18.75
N THR A 258 -18.71 25.57 -17.77
CA THR A 258 -18.33 24.23 -17.26
C THR A 258 -19.15 23.12 -17.94
N LYS A 259 -19.47 23.27 -19.23
CA LYS A 259 -20.32 22.34 -19.99
C LYS A 259 -19.74 20.92 -20.18
N TYR A 260 -18.45 20.72 -19.88
CA TYR A 260 -17.82 19.41 -19.78
C TYR A 260 -17.64 19.05 -18.30
N ILE A 261 -18.74 18.68 -17.64
CA ILE A 261 -18.63 18.25 -16.24
C ILE A 261 -18.09 16.83 -16.23
N HIS A 262 -16.79 16.71 -16.00
CA HIS A 262 -16.15 15.43 -15.75
C HIS A 262 -16.88 14.78 -14.55
N THR A 263 -17.32 13.51 -14.67
CA THR A 263 -18.06 12.76 -13.63
C THR A 263 -17.45 12.89 -12.23
N GLN A 264 -16.12 13.05 -12.17
CA GLN A 264 -15.33 13.28 -10.96
C GLN A 264 -15.75 14.56 -10.18
N TYR A 265 -16.07 15.66 -10.86
CA TYR A 265 -16.54 16.89 -10.19
C TYR A 265 -17.91 16.69 -9.56
N HIS A 266 -18.83 16.04 -10.28
CA HIS A 266 -20.15 15.73 -9.76
C HIS A 266 -20.06 14.82 -8.53
N PHE A 267 -19.19 13.82 -8.57
CA PHE A 267 -18.96 12.93 -7.44
C PHE A 267 -18.52 13.67 -6.17
N ILE A 268 -17.50 14.52 -6.24
CA ILE A 268 -17.06 15.31 -5.07
C ILE A 268 -18.19 16.23 -4.59
N LYS A 269 -18.83 16.96 -5.50
CA LYS A 269 -19.94 17.89 -5.16
C LYS A 269 -21.05 17.18 -4.42
N GLU A 270 -21.42 15.99 -4.86
CA GLU A 270 -22.44 15.18 -4.23
C GLU A 270 -22.03 14.77 -2.80
N GLN A 271 -20.78 14.32 -2.61
CA GLN A 271 -20.31 13.94 -1.27
C GLN A 271 -20.24 15.14 -0.30
N VAL A 272 -19.85 16.32 -0.80
CA VAL A 272 -19.86 17.57 -0.01
C VAL A 272 -21.29 17.98 0.32
N LYS A 273 -22.19 18.00 -0.67
CA LYS A 273 -23.61 18.36 -0.48
C LYS A 273 -24.32 17.41 0.50
N ASN A 274 -24.00 16.13 0.46
CA ASN A 274 -24.55 15.13 1.37
C ASN A 274 -23.91 15.18 2.78
N GLY A 275 -22.98 16.11 3.04
CA GLY A 275 -22.33 16.27 4.34
C GLY A 275 -21.40 15.12 4.72
N ARG A 276 -20.96 14.31 3.75
CA ARG A 276 -20.06 13.18 3.99
C ARG A 276 -18.60 13.62 4.07
N ILE A 277 -18.23 14.64 3.29
CA ILE A 277 -16.86 15.18 3.20
C ILE A 277 -16.91 16.70 3.38
N GLU A 278 -15.87 17.24 4.02
CA GLU A 278 -15.65 18.68 4.14
C GLU A 278 -14.26 19.02 3.58
N LEU A 279 -14.21 19.97 2.64
CA LEU A 279 -12.99 20.35 1.95
C LEU A 279 -12.30 21.49 2.69
N TYR A 280 -11.01 21.33 2.96
CA TYR A 280 -10.21 22.34 3.65
C TYR A 280 -8.98 22.72 2.84
N PHE A 281 -8.68 24.01 2.84
CA PHE A 281 -7.43 24.50 2.28
C PHE A 281 -6.27 24.22 3.26
N VAL A 282 -5.19 23.63 2.77
CA VAL A 282 -3.95 23.44 3.52
C VAL A 282 -2.81 24.19 2.85
N ARG A 283 -2.00 24.89 3.65
CA ARG A 283 -0.81 25.58 3.13
C ARG A 283 0.25 24.55 2.73
N ILE A 284 1.07 24.89 1.73
CA ILE A 284 2.14 24.05 1.17
C ILE A 284 3.06 23.46 2.26
N GLU A 285 3.36 24.22 3.31
CA GLU A 285 4.18 23.78 4.45
C GLU A 285 3.60 22.56 5.19
N TYR A 286 2.28 22.43 5.21
CA TYR A 286 1.53 21.36 5.90
C TYR A 286 0.92 20.33 4.95
N GLN A 287 1.13 20.49 3.63
CA GLN A 287 0.59 19.58 2.61
C GLN A 287 1.39 18.27 2.60
N LEU A 288 0.90 17.25 3.31
CA LEU A 288 1.59 15.95 3.43
C LEU A 288 1.61 15.14 2.13
N ALA A 289 0.64 15.37 1.23
CA ALA A 289 0.57 14.67 -0.05
C ALA A 289 1.70 15.07 -1.02
N ASP A 290 2.40 16.20 -0.77
CA ASP A 290 3.54 16.65 -1.56
C ASP A 290 4.65 15.61 -1.67
N MET A 291 4.85 14.80 -0.62
CA MET A 291 5.85 13.73 -0.61
C MET A 291 5.58 12.65 -1.67
N PHE A 292 4.33 12.54 -2.14
CA PHE A 292 3.89 11.54 -3.11
C PHE A 292 3.71 12.10 -4.53
N THR A 293 3.80 13.42 -4.72
CA THR A 293 3.59 14.06 -6.03
C THR A 293 4.87 14.53 -6.67
N LYS A 294 5.83 15.02 -5.88
CA LYS A 294 7.05 15.66 -6.37
C LYS A 294 8.27 15.31 -5.53
N ALA A 295 9.45 15.48 -6.12
CA ALA A 295 10.70 15.37 -5.39
C ALA A 295 10.85 16.54 -4.40
N LEU A 296 11.25 16.25 -3.17
CA LEU A 296 11.41 17.24 -2.11
C LEU A 296 12.88 17.41 -1.71
N PRO A 297 13.29 18.61 -1.26
CA PRO A 297 14.56 18.79 -0.58
C PRO A 297 14.69 17.87 0.63
N GLU A 298 15.91 17.46 0.96
CA GLU A 298 16.18 16.43 1.98
C GLU A 298 15.58 16.78 3.35
N ASP A 299 15.72 18.03 3.80
CA ASP A 299 15.19 18.48 5.09
C ASP A 299 13.67 18.42 5.13
N ARG A 300 13.02 18.82 4.03
CA ARG A 300 11.57 18.77 3.90
C ARG A 300 11.08 17.32 3.85
N PHE A 301 11.78 16.45 3.13
CA PHE A 301 11.47 15.02 3.08
C PHE A 301 11.59 14.39 4.48
N LYS A 302 12.70 14.63 5.19
CA LYS A 302 12.90 14.15 6.57
C LYS A 302 11.81 14.67 7.52
N HIS A 303 11.40 15.93 7.38
CA HIS A 303 10.29 16.49 8.16
C HIS A 303 8.98 15.76 7.88
N MET A 304 8.64 15.55 6.60
CA MET A 304 7.40 14.85 6.21
C MET A 304 7.39 13.38 6.65
N VAL A 305 8.52 12.67 6.53
CA VAL A 305 8.67 11.28 7.02
C VAL A 305 8.33 11.17 8.51
N ARG A 306 8.76 12.14 9.34
CA ARG A 306 8.38 12.17 10.77
C ARG A 306 6.88 12.43 10.96
N ARG A 307 6.30 13.33 10.15
CA ARG A 307 4.88 13.72 10.25
C ARG A 307 3.91 12.61 9.85
N ILE A 308 4.30 11.72 8.95
CA ILE A 308 3.49 10.56 8.55
C ILE A 308 3.63 9.37 9.53
N GLY A 309 4.32 9.55 10.65
CA GLY A 309 4.52 8.51 11.66
C GLY A 309 5.60 7.49 11.31
N MET A 310 6.46 7.75 10.32
CA MET A 310 7.61 6.88 10.07
C MET A 310 8.74 7.20 11.06
N ARG A 311 9.28 6.16 11.71
CA ARG A 311 10.38 6.25 12.67
C ARG A 311 11.45 5.22 12.35
N CYS A 312 12.67 5.50 12.80
CA CYS A 312 13.68 4.46 12.91
C CYS A 312 13.29 3.56 14.09
N LEU A 313 13.25 2.25 13.84
CA LEU A 313 12.83 1.21 14.75
C LEU A 313 13.96 0.16 14.79
N THR A 314 15.11 0.57 15.31
CA THR A 314 16.23 -0.35 15.53
C THR A 314 15.88 -1.39 16.60
N PRO A 315 16.50 -2.59 16.59
CA PRO A 315 16.28 -3.58 17.64
C PRO A 315 16.45 -3.02 19.06
N ALA A 316 17.45 -2.15 19.26
CA ALA A 316 17.68 -1.48 20.54
C ALA A 316 16.54 -0.53 20.94
N GLU A 317 16.05 0.31 20.02
CA GLU A 317 14.90 1.19 20.28
C GLU A 317 13.64 0.38 20.62
N LEU A 318 13.46 -0.75 19.94
CA LEU A 318 12.32 -1.63 20.14
C LEU A 318 12.37 -2.35 21.49
N GLU A 319 13.56 -2.77 21.94
CA GLU A 319 13.75 -3.31 23.29
C GLU A 319 13.46 -2.28 24.39
N VAL A 320 13.83 -1.02 24.18
CA VAL A 320 13.49 0.07 25.12
C VAL A 320 11.98 0.27 25.16
N LEU A 321 11.32 0.36 24.00
CA LEU A 321 9.87 0.53 23.91
C LEU A 321 9.13 -0.68 24.50
N ALA A 322 9.63 -1.91 24.32
CA ALA A 322 9.01 -3.08 24.93
C ALA A 322 8.99 -3.02 26.46
N LYS A 323 9.99 -2.38 27.09
CA LYS A 323 10.08 -2.21 28.55
C LYS A 323 9.20 -1.07 29.07
N GLU A 324 8.98 -0.02 28.29
CA GLU A 324 8.11 1.11 28.67
C GLU A 324 6.62 0.74 28.69
N TYR A 325 6.22 -0.31 27.97
CA TYR A 325 4.82 -0.73 27.79
C TYR A 325 4.53 -2.14 28.35
N ALA A 326 5.45 -2.71 29.14
CA ALA A 326 5.26 -3.94 29.91
C ALA A 326 4.65 -3.63 31.29
#